data_AF-A0A1R1X5K4-F1
#
_entry.id   AF-A0A1R1X5K4-F1
#
_cell.length_a   1.000
_cell.length_b   1.000
_cell.length_c   1.000
_cell.angle_alpha   90.00
_cell.angle_beta   90.00
_cell.angle_gamma   90.00
#
_symmetry.space_group_name_H-M   'P 1'
#
loop_
_entity.id
_entity.type
_entity.pdbx_description
1 polymer ?
#
loop_
_entity_poly.entity_id
_entity_poly.type
_entity_poly.pdbx_seq_one_letter_code
_entity_poly.pdbx_strand_id
1 'polypeptide(L)' 'MDTITLSSTGDKMPLVGFGTWKVPNDVCKDVVFQAIKSGYRLID' A
#
# COMPACT_ATOMS: atom_id res chain seq x y z
N MET A 1 -9.05 1.91 9.57
CA MET A 1 -8.50 1.95 8.20
C MET A 1 -9.59 1.42 7.31
N ASP A 2 -10.20 2.28 6.51
CA ASP A 2 -11.38 1.91 5.75
C ASP A 2 -11.01 0.98 4.61
N THR A 3 -11.86 -0.01 4.36
CA THR A 3 -11.66 -1.03 3.33
C THR A 3 -12.88 -1.14 2.43
N ILE A 4 -12.67 -1.43 1.15
CA ILE A 4 -13.71 -1.80 0.20
C ILE A 4 -13.66 -3.32 -0.02
N THR A 5 -14.83 -3.94 -0.12
CA THR A 5 -14.94 -5.36 -0.46
C THR A 5 -14.93 -5.51 -1.98
N LEU A 6 -14.01 -6.29 -2.52
CA LEU A 6 -13.92 -6.57 -3.95
C LEU A 6 -15.07 -7.50 -4.37
N SER A 7 -15.77 -7.17 -5.44
CA SER A 7 -16.97 -7.91 -5.88
C SER A 7 -16.68 -9.29 -6.46
N SER A 8 -15.50 -9.49 -7.04
CA SER A 8 -15.09 -10.74 -7.68
C SER A 8 -14.56 -11.78 -6.69
N THR A 9 -13.82 -11.35 -5.66
CA THR A 9 -13.16 -12.26 -4.70
C THR A 9 -13.75 -12.21 -3.29
N GLY A 10 -14.46 -11.14 -2.93
CA GLY A 10 -14.93 -10.90 -1.56
C GLY A 10 -13.84 -10.40 -0.61
N ASP A 11 -12.61 -10.19 -1.08
CA ASP A 11 -11.50 -9.72 -0.25
C ASP A 11 -11.67 -8.26 0.15
N LYS A 12 -11.09 -7.90 1.30
CA LYS A 12 -11.04 -6.52 1.78
C LYS A 12 -9.78 -5.82 1.29
N MET A 13 -9.93 -4.79 0.48
CA MET A 13 -8.84 -3.93 0.01
C MET A 13 -8.83 -2.61 0.78
N PRO A 14 -7.70 -2.16 1.35
CA PRO A 14 -7.59 -0.83 1.93
C PRO A 14 -7.96 0.27 0.91
N LEU A 15 -8.77 1.26 1.32
CA LEU A 15 -9.14 2.39 0.43
C LEU A 15 -7.95 3.26 0.07
N VAL A 16 -6.91 3.30 0.92
CA VAL A 16 -5.72 4.13 0.74
C VAL A 16 -4.49 3.23 0.69
N GLY A 17 -3.69 3.40 -0.36
CA GLY A 17 -2.46 2.67 -0.61
C GLY A 17 -1.25 3.58 -0.79
N PHE A 18 -0.07 2.96 -0.83
CA PHE A 18 1.19 3.62 -1.12
C PHE A 18 1.68 3.19 -2.51
N GLY A 19 1.72 4.13 -3.46
CA GLY A 19 2.20 3.86 -4.83
C GLY A 19 3.71 3.98 -4.93
N THR A 20 4.32 3.03 -5.64
CA THR A 20 5.78 2.91 -5.81
C THR A 20 6.29 3.43 -7.14
N TRP A 21 5.40 3.86 -8.05
CA TRP A 21 5.83 4.41 -9.35
C TRP A 21 6.66 5.68 -9.18
N LYS A 22 7.84 5.70 -9.84
CA LYS A 22 8.87 6.76 -9.77
C LYS A 22 9.55 6.92 -8.41
N VAL A 23 9.37 6.00 -7.47
CA VAL A 23 10.23 5.92 -6.29
C VAL A 23 11.62 5.48 -6.75
N PRO A 24 12.70 6.24 -6.44
CA PRO A 24 14.05 5.85 -6.83
C PRO A 24 14.47 4.51 -6.20
N ASN A 25 15.15 3.67 -6.97
CA ASN A 25 15.49 2.29 -6.57
C ASN A 25 16.38 2.22 -5.32
N ASP A 26 17.26 3.21 -5.14
CA ASP A 26 18.19 3.31 -4.02
C ASP A 26 17.49 3.58 -2.68
N VAL A 27 16.31 4.22 -2.69
CA VAL A 27 15.53 4.53 -1.47
C VAL A 27 14.24 3.71 -1.33
N CYS A 28 13.84 2.96 -2.35
CA CYS A 28 12.54 2.28 -2.40
C CYS A 28 12.28 1.38 -1.19
N LYS A 29 13.27 0.58 -0.79
CA LYS A 29 13.17 -0.30 0.39
C LYS A 29 12.83 0.47 1.66
N ASP A 30 13.56 1.56 1.93
CA ASP A 30 13.40 2.32 3.17
C ASP A 30 12.07 3.07 3.18
N VAL A 31 11.68 3.63 2.03
CA VAL A 31 10.39 4.31 1.87
C VAL A 31 9.21 3.36 2.11
N VAL A 32 9.23 2.15 1.51
CA VAL A 32 8.17 1.14 1.74
C VAL A 32 8.16 0.67 3.19
N PHE A 33 9.34 0.48 3.81
CA PHE A 33 9.44 0.12 5.22
C PHE A 33 8.82 1.18 6.13
N GLN A 34 9.09 2.46 5.88
CA GLN A 34 8.46 3.56 6.63
C GLN A 34 6.95 3.66 6.37
N ALA A 35 6.49 3.41 5.14
CA ALA A 35 5.06 3.37 4.82
C ALA A 35 4.34 2.29 5.66
N ILE A 36 4.91 1.08 5.74
CA ILE A 36 4.35 0.00 6.57
C ILE A 36 4.33 0.39 8.05
N LYS A 37 5.42 0.97 8.57
CA LYS A 37 5.48 1.45 9.97
C LYS A 37 4.48 2.57 10.26
N SER A 38 4.19 3.41 9.27
CA SER A 38 3.22 4.50 9.35
C SER A 38 1.76 4.04 9.20
N GLY A 39 1.54 2.75 8.92
CA GLY A 39 0.23 2.12 8.91
C GLY A 39 -0.30 1.72 7.54
N TYR A 40 0.41 1.97 6.43
CA TYR A 40 -0.01 1.54 5.09
C TYR A 40 -0.07 0.01 4.99
N ARG A 41 -1.11 -0.51 4.34
CA ARG A 41 -1.33 -1.97 4.16
C ARG A 41 -1.63 -2.38 2.72
N LEU A 42 -1.75 -1.42 1.80
CA LEU A 42 -1.77 -1.65 0.35
C LEU A 42 -0.54 -0.96 -0.22
N ILE A 43 0.31 -1.72 -0.92
CA ILE A 43 1.46 -1.21 -1.67
C ILE A 43 1.18 -1.51 -3.14
N ASP A 44 1.12 -0.46 -3.95
CA ASP A 44 0.96 -0.50 -5.40
C ASP A 44 2.31 -0.24 -6.07
#